data_AF-A0A1Z5L3X1-F1
#
_entry.id   AF-A0A1Z5L3X1-F1
#
_cell.length_a   1.000
_cell.length_b   1.000
_cell.length_c   1.000
_cell.angle_alpha   90.00
_cell.angle_beta   90.00
_cell.angle_gamma   90.00
#
_symmetry.space_group_name_H-M   'P 1'
#
loop_
_entity.id
_entity.type
_entity.pdbx_description
1 polymer ?
#
loop_
_entity_poly.entity_id
_entity_poly.type
_entity_poly.pdbx_seq_one_letter_code
_entity_poly.pdbx_strand_id
1 'polypeptide(L)'
;MRALINVSQLCRQYVKWECNSVGAGFSYTGEQPLSWWTSHDETPQFYWGGAKDNLTCGCYPDCVASDQRCNCDTTTEFNWLEDSGYINDKNTLPIRTLKFGTTYNTGQAGYHTIGPLECFKQVPTTEQCDSSQNYLRCRTGHFVNITSKCLYRFDQYGYQAGCRDVSHLRGCEDAECPEDYVKCTKSYCIPSHFLCDGRWDCIGGEDEIECNKYVCPGRYKCYNQTSCVALHQLCDGIRQCKYGDDERLCDLKCPAECECRGQFIKCVEKNLVDLPENLSSDVRKLDFSFNRLDILKSNFSPFKHLGELILQYNGLTVLPSNKFIELKNLYLLDLRNNRIVQIETAAFAGLKNVRFLHLENNPILSEIKAGAFVGLNKVTFLNLSGMSLSGLNKNTFVGLHQVTTLYLKNNKLQYVEDGALQGLKSVTSLDIQGNDIQQFSNEMFNGLDSLKSLLSDSFKFCCLASPQVSFDYCLPPADEISSCEDLMSSPVQRSFLWVLGVV
;
A
#
# COMPACT_ATOMS: atom_id res chain seq x y z
N MET A 1 40.74 10.39 3.14
CA MET A 1 39.52 11.22 2.95
C MET A 1 39.63 12.15 1.74
N ARG A 2 40.65 13.01 1.59
CA ARG A 2 40.80 13.88 0.39
C ARG A 2 40.76 13.14 -0.95
N ALA A 3 41.43 11.99 -1.05
CA ALA A 3 41.36 11.14 -2.26
C ALA A 3 39.93 10.67 -2.57
N LEU A 4 39.11 10.41 -1.55
CA LEU A 4 37.71 10.02 -1.70
C LEU A 4 36.84 11.21 -2.15
N ILE A 5 37.08 12.40 -1.57
CA ILE A 5 36.36 13.64 -1.93
C ILE A 5 36.65 14.04 -3.38
N ASN A 6 37.92 13.96 -3.81
CA ASN A 6 38.33 14.32 -5.17
C ASN A 6 37.76 13.37 -6.24
N VAL A 7 37.55 12.10 -5.91
CA VAL A 7 37.00 11.10 -6.84
C VAL A 7 35.45 11.12 -6.87
N SER A 8 34.81 11.70 -5.86
CA SER A 8 33.35 11.72 -5.72
C SER A 8 32.73 12.94 -6.42
N GLN A 9 31.54 12.79 -7.01
CA GLN A 9 30.84 13.87 -7.71
C GLN A 9 30.16 14.85 -6.77
N LEU A 10 29.70 14.39 -5.61
CA LEU A 10 29.13 15.22 -4.54
C LEU A 10 29.67 14.70 -3.20
N CYS A 11 30.01 15.59 -2.29
CA CYS A 11 30.25 15.23 -0.89
C CYS A 11 29.52 16.23 0.00
N ARG A 12 28.96 15.73 1.11
CA ARG A 12 28.30 16.56 2.10
C ARG A 12 28.58 16.07 3.51
N GLN A 13 28.50 16.97 4.47
CA GLN A 13 28.61 16.64 5.88
C GLN A 13 27.57 17.45 6.65
N TYR A 14 26.79 16.75 7.49
CA TYR A 14 25.77 17.38 8.31
C TYR A 14 26.39 18.02 9.55
N VAL A 15 25.90 19.20 9.93
CA VAL A 15 26.27 19.87 11.17
C VAL A 15 25.03 20.40 11.85
N LYS A 16 24.97 20.24 13.17
CA LYS A 16 23.90 20.75 14.02
C LYS A 16 24.49 21.43 15.25
N TRP A 17 23.93 22.59 15.59
CA TRP A 17 24.20 23.33 16.81
C TRP A 17 22.89 23.64 17.53
N GLU A 18 22.79 23.21 18.78
CA GLU A 18 21.68 23.50 19.68
C GLU A 18 22.18 24.44 20.77
N CYS A 19 21.54 25.58 20.94
CA CYS A 19 21.93 26.59 21.91
C CYS A 19 20.77 26.93 22.84
N ASN A 20 21.08 27.24 24.08
CA ASN A 20 20.14 27.79 25.05
C ASN A 20 20.82 28.95 25.78
N SER A 21 20.70 30.15 25.23
CA SER A 21 21.40 31.32 25.77
C SER A 21 20.86 32.64 25.25
N VAL A 22 20.99 33.68 26.07
CA VAL A 22 21.00 35.07 25.61
C VAL A 22 22.43 35.41 25.14
N GLY A 23 22.62 35.65 23.85
CA GLY A 23 23.89 36.13 23.30
C GLY A 23 25.02 35.12 23.09
N ALA A 24 24.78 33.80 23.11
CA ALA A 24 25.72 32.81 22.56
C ALA A 24 25.50 32.55 21.06
N GLY A 25 24.90 33.54 20.40
CA GLY A 25 24.82 33.62 18.96
C GLY A 25 26.06 34.24 18.32
N PHE A 26 26.24 34.00 17.02
CA PHE A 26 27.25 34.56 16.16
C PHE A 26 27.35 36.08 16.35
N SER A 27 28.46 36.50 16.95
CA SER A 27 28.87 37.90 16.96
C SER A 27 30.33 38.00 16.59
N TYR A 28 30.60 38.67 15.47
CA TYR A 28 31.91 39.15 15.12
C TYR A 28 32.05 40.55 15.72
N THR A 29 32.45 40.67 16.98
CA THR A 29 32.75 41.97 17.60
C THR A 29 34.18 42.39 17.29
N GLY A 30 34.56 42.47 16.01
CA GLY A 30 35.79 43.13 15.53
C GLY A 30 37.16 42.61 16.00
N GLU A 31 37.26 41.89 17.11
CA GLU A 31 38.52 41.48 17.74
C GLU A 31 38.60 39.98 18.06
N GLN A 32 37.50 39.24 18.24
CA GLN A 32 37.51 37.77 18.35
C GLN A 32 36.23 37.11 17.81
N PRO A 33 36.33 36.05 16.97
CA PRO A 33 35.18 35.25 16.57
C PRO A 33 34.68 34.39 17.74
N LEU A 34 33.36 34.29 17.92
CA LEU A 34 32.77 33.50 19.01
C LEU A 34 32.58 32.03 18.64
N SER A 35 32.09 31.71 17.45
CA SER A 35 31.91 30.32 17.01
C SER A 35 32.27 30.15 15.53
N TRP A 36 32.95 29.05 15.21
CA TRP A 36 33.35 28.71 13.85
C TRP A 36 33.69 27.23 13.76
N TRP A 37 33.62 26.68 12.56
CA TRP A 37 34.20 25.37 12.28
C TRP A 37 35.49 25.54 11.49
N THR A 38 36.41 24.59 11.62
CA THR A 38 37.62 24.57 10.80
C THR A 38 37.42 23.60 9.65
N SER A 39 37.73 24.12 8.47
CA SER A 39 37.91 23.33 7.27
C SER A 39 39.08 22.36 7.45
N HIS A 40 39.14 21.38 6.57
CA HIS A 40 40.20 20.39 6.52
C HIS A 40 41.63 20.96 6.44
N ASP A 41 41.81 22.21 5.98
CA ASP A 41 43.07 22.97 5.93
C ASP A 41 43.29 23.90 7.15
N GLU A 42 42.50 23.71 8.21
CA GLU A 42 42.51 24.53 9.43
C GLU A 42 42.03 25.98 9.23
N THR A 43 41.50 26.34 8.05
CA THR A 43 40.90 27.66 7.85
C THR A 43 39.57 27.76 8.61
N PRO A 44 39.36 28.84 9.39
CA PRO A 44 38.11 29.05 10.10
C PRO A 44 37.01 29.47 9.12
N GLN A 45 35.85 28.82 9.23
CA GLN A 45 34.68 29.07 8.41
C GLN A 45 33.51 29.52 9.30
N PHE A 46 32.82 30.55 8.83
CA PHE A 46 31.87 31.34 9.62
C PHE A 46 30.43 31.24 9.11
N TYR A 47 30.12 30.18 8.36
CA TYR A 47 28.80 29.91 7.79
C TYR A 47 28.35 28.50 8.15
N TRP A 48 27.05 28.21 8.11
CA TRP A 48 26.51 26.88 8.46
C TRP A 48 25.77 26.24 7.29
N GLY A 49 25.36 24.98 7.46
CA GLY A 49 24.85 24.17 6.35
C GLY A 49 23.66 24.82 5.63
N GLY A 50 23.78 24.97 4.30
CA GLY A 50 22.84 25.67 3.41
C GLY A 50 23.11 27.17 3.18
N ALA A 51 24.11 27.76 3.84
CA ALA A 51 24.42 29.20 3.74
C ALA A 51 25.16 29.51 2.44
N LYS A 52 24.95 30.70 1.88
CA LYS A 52 25.66 31.18 0.69
C LYS A 52 26.78 32.17 1.00
N ASP A 53 26.69 32.88 2.12
CA ASP A 53 27.61 33.94 2.51
C ASP A 53 28.19 33.72 3.92
N ASN A 54 29.34 34.36 4.22
CA ASN A 54 29.91 34.33 5.56
C ASN A 54 29.00 35.02 6.58
N LEU A 55 28.98 34.53 7.83
CA LEU A 55 28.10 35.02 8.91
C LEU A 55 26.61 34.80 8.63
N THR A 56 26.28 33.91 7.70
CA THR A 56 24.90 33.51 7.42
C THR A 56 24.69 32.04 7.76
N CYS A 57 23.47 31.72 8.20
CA CYS A 57 23.02 30.34 8.28
C CYS A 57 22.27 29.97 7.01
N GLY A 58 22.38 28.70 6.65
CA GLY A 58 21.63 28.16 5.55
C GLY A 58 20.21 27.88 5.90
N CYS A 59 19.32 28.04 4.92
CA CYS A 59 17.90 27.78 5.08
C CYS A 59 17.66 26.29 5.37
N TYR A 60 17.60 25.92 6.66
CA TYR A 60 17.00 24.68 7.09
C TYR A 60 16.64 24.69 8.60
N PRO A 61 15.35 24.62 9.03
CA PRO A 61 14.12 24.63 8.25
C PRO A 61 13.30 25.93 8.39
N ASP A 62 13.75 26.93 9.16
CA ASP A 62 13.16 28.28 9.20
C ASP A 62 14.29 29.31 9.37
N CYS A 63 14.30 30.37 8.53
CA CYS A 63 14.98 31.63 8.85
C CYS A 63 13.94 32.74 8.81
N VAL A 64 14.00 33.65 9.78
CA VAL A 64 13.27 34.91 9.76
C VAL A 64 14.00 35.85 8.79
N ALA A 65 13.56 35.90 7.54
CA ALA A 65 14.05 36.80 6.48
C ALA A 65 15.56 36.68 6.10
N SER A 66 15.86 36.94 4.82
CA SER A 66 17.19 36.73 4.21
C SER A 66 18.28 37.71 4.67
N ASP A 67 17.94 38.60 5.60
CA ASP A 67 18.77 39.67 6.16
C ASP A 67 19.10 39.44 7.66
N GLN A 68 18.64 38.34 8.27
CA GLN A 68 18.86 38.08 9.70
C GLN A 68 19.84 36.94 9.98
N ARG A 69 20.40 37.02 11.20
CA ARG A 69 21.38 36.11 11.78
C ARG A 69 20.75 34.73 12.11
N CYS A 70 21.59 33.74 12.43
CA CYS A 70 21.20 32.36 12.70
C CYS A 70 20.17 32.23 13.84
N ASN A 71 19.42 31.13 13.95
CA ASN A 71 18.37 30.98 14.95
C ASN A 71 18.93 31.17 16.37
N CYS A 72 20.12 30.65 16.66
CA CYS A 72 20.81 30.87 17.93
C CYS A 72 21.20 32.33 18.23
N ASP A 73 21.00 33.25 17.30
CA ASP A 73 21.38 34.66 17.38
C ASP A 73 20.18 35.59 17.59
N THR A 74 18.95 35.06 17.53
CA THR A 74 17.74 35.88 17.36
C THR A 74 16.98 36.23 18.64
N THR A 75 17.25 35.58 19.79
CA THR A 75 16.41 35.76 20.99
C THR A 75 17.14 36.28 22.22
N THR A 76 16.44 37.13 22.98
CA THR A 76 16.83 37.65 24.29
C THR A 76 16.31 36.78 25.47
N GLU A 77 15.72 35.62 25.19
CA GLU A 77 15.13 34.70 26.17
C GLU A 77 15.90 33.36 26.21
N PHE A 78 15.85 32.66 27.36
CA PHE A 78 16.47 31.34 27.52
C PHE A 78 15.59 30.23 26.91
N ASN A 79 15.65 30.09 25.59
CA ASN A 79 14.98 29.03 24.85
C ASN A 79 15.99 28.19 24.06
N TRP A 80 15.73 26.89 23.93
CA TRP A 80 16.51 25.99 23.07
C TRP A 80 16.22 26.30 21.60
N LEU A 81 17.26 26.70 20.87
CA LEU A 81 17.22 27.01 19.44
C LEU A 81 18.24 26.15 18.70
N GLU A 82 18.01 25.94 17.41
CA GLU A 82 18.81 25.04 16.59
C GLU A 82 19.21 25.70 15.27
N ASP A 83 20.50 25.59 14.94
CA ASP A 83 21.07 25.85 13.63
C ASP A 83 21.62 24.55 13.04
N SER A 84 21.05 24.08 11.93
CA SER A 84 21.50 22.83 11.32
C SER A 84 21.43 22.83 9.80
N GLY A 85 22.24 21.98 9.17
CA GLY A 85 22.24 21.83 7.73
C GLY A 85 23.42 21.03 7.18
N TYR A 86 23.45 20.86 5.86
CA TYR A 86 24.55 20.20 5.16
C TYR A 86 25.53 21.21 4.57
N ILE A 87 26.82 20.98 4.79
CA ILE A 87 27.90 21.65 4.06
C ILE A 87 28.26 20.77 2.86
N ASN A 88 28.08 21.32 1.66
CA ASN A 88 28.25 20.61 0.39
C ASN A 88 29.51 21.06 -0.38
N ASP A 89 30.27 22.02 0.16
CA ASP A 89 31.50 22.50 -0.48
C ASP A 89 32.66 21.53 -0.23
N LYS A 90 33.05 20.82 -1.29
CA LYS A 90 34.16 19.85 -1.25
C LYS A 90 35.50 20.47 -0.86
N ASN A 91 35.70 21.76 -1.11
CA ASN A 91 36.96 22.43 -0.81
C ASN A 91 37.13 22.74 0.67
N THR A 92 36.07 22.64 1.47
CA THR A 92 36.13 22.92 2.91
C THR A 92 35.90 21.66 3.75
N LEU A 93 35.39 20.59 3.14
CA LEU A 93 35.22 19.28 3.76
C LEU A 93 36.52 18.45 3.84
N PRO A 94 36.66 17.55 4.84
CA PRO A 94 35.76 17.36 5.97
C PRO A 94 35.94 18.45 7.05
N ILE A 95 34.89 18.64 7.85
CA ILE A 95 34.93 19.49 9.03
C ILE A 95 35.82 18.83 10.08
N ARG A 96 36.83 19.56 10.56
CA ARG A 96 37.83 19.01 11.46
C ARG A 96 37.55 19.33 12.92
N THR A 97 37.22 20.58 13.22
CA THR A 97 36.88 21.01 14.59
C THR A 97 35.73 21.97 14.58
N LEU A 98 34.83 21.85 15.55
CA LEU A 98 33.86 22.89 15.89
C LEU A 98 34.33 23.63 17.13
N LYS A 99 34.33 24.96 17.06
CA LYS A 99 34.63 25.83 18.20
C LYS A 99 33.42 26.69 18.48
N PHE A 100 32.98 26.69 19.73
CA PHE A 100 31.90 27.53 20.23
C PHE A 100 32.45 28.41 21.35
N GLY A 101 31.92 29.63 21.43
CA GLY A 101 32.42 30.66 22.32
C GLY A 101 32.22 30.30 23.79
N THR A 102 32.86 31.04 24.67
CA THR A 102 32.73 30.81 26.11
C THR A 102 31.33 31.18 26.59
N THR A 103 30.67 30.26 27.29
CA THR A 103 29.43 30.52 28.03
C THR A 103 29.77 31.28 29.30
N TYR A 104 29.45 32.58 29.37
CA TYR A 104 29.90 33.47 30.44
C TYR A 104 29.03 33.41 31.72
N ASN A 105 27.79 32.90 31.66
CA ASN A 105 26.83 32.93 32.78
C ASN A 105 26.23 31.55 33.12
N THR A 106 25.83 31.36 34.38
CA THR A 106 25.10 30.17 34.85
C THR A 106 23.73 30.09 34.17
N GLY A 107 23.52 29.06 33.34
CA GLY A 107 22.28 28.83 32.61
C GLY A 107 22.43 28.75 31.08
N GLN A 108 23.63 29.04 30.55
CA GLN A 108 23.93 28.85 29.14
C GLN A 108 24.39 27.41 28.87
N ALA A 109 23.80 26.76 27.86
CA ALA A 109 24.20 25.44 27.42
C ALA A 109 24.14 25.34 25.90
N GLY A 110 24.98 24.48 25.31
CA GLY A 110 24.86 24.17 23.90
C GLY A 110 25.48 22.82 23.55
N TYR A 111 24.87 22.15 22.57
CA TYR A 111 25.27 20.84 22.08
C TYR A 111 25.52 20.90 20.59
N HIS A 112 26.55 20.22 20.12
CA HIS A 112 26.83 20.11 18.69
C HIS A 112 26.86 18.66 18.23
N THR A 113 26.43 18.44 17.00
CA THR A 113 26.52 17.15 16.31
C THR A 113 27.21 17.34 14.97
N ILE A 114 28.28 16.58 14.74
CA ILE A 114 28.91 16.44 13.42
C ILE A 114 28.46 15.09 12.85
N GLY A 115 27.77 15.12 11.72
CA GLY A 115 27.40 13.93 10.98
C GLY A 115 28.58 13.29 10.22
N PRO A 116 28.40 12.06 9.72
CA PRO A 116 29.40 11.42 8.87
C PRO A 116 29.63 12.21 7.58
N LEU A 117 30.84 12.11 7.03
CA LEU A 117 31.14 12.61 5.68
C LEU A 117 30.53 11.63 4.65
N GLU A 118 29.55 12.10 3.89
CA GLU A 118 28.88 11.35 2.83
C GLU A 118 29.44 11.78 1.47
N CYS A 119 29.94 10.84 0.67
CA CYS A 119 30.45 11.12 -0.68
C CYS A 119 29.82 10.18 -1.70
N PHE A 120 29.30 10.75 -2.78
CA PHE A 120 28.51 10.03 -3.79
C PHE A 120 29.20 10.08 -5.16
N LYS A 121 29.20 8.93 -5.85
CA LYS A 121 29.76 8.79 -7.22
C LYS A 121 28.83 9.31 -8.31
N GLN A 122 27.53 9.32 -8.05
CA GLN A 122 26.48 9.91 -8.89
C GLN A 122 25.68 10.90 -8.04
N VAL A 123 25.37 12.07 -8.58
CA VAL A 123 24.43 13.00 -7.95
C VAL A 123 23.06 12.32 -7.96
N PRO A 124 22.40 12.07 -6.81
CA PRO A 124 21.00 11.70 -6.84
C PRO A 124 20.25 12.84 -7.54
N THR A 125 19.65 12.55 -8.69
CA THR A 125 18.83 13.51 -9.42
C THR A 125 17.62 13.86 -8.58
N THR A 126 17.78 14.88 -7.73
CA THR A 126 16.80 15.89 -7.29
C THR A 126 17.42 16.63 -6.09
N GLU A 127 18.31 17.58 -6.35
CA GLU A 127 18.62 18.70 -5.45
C GLU A 127 18.34 20.01 -6.19
N GLN A 128 17.10 20.14 -6.65
CA GLN A 128 16.44 21.43 -6.77
C GLN A 128 15.17 21.30 -5.95
N CYS A 129 14.90 22.29 -5.10
CA CYS A 129 13.62 22.43 -4.41
C CYS A 129 12.53 22.64 -5.45
N ASP A 130 12.04 21.55 -6.01
CA ASP A 130 10.78 21.53 -6.73
C ASP A 130 9.69 21.19 -5.72
N SER A 131 8.69 22.05 -5.64
CA SER A 131 7.52 21.97 -4.76
C SER A 131 6.55 20.87 -5.20
N SER A 132 7.06 19.79 -5.80
CA SER A 132 6.30 18.65 -6.29
C SER A 132 6.22 17.53 -5.24
N GLN A 133 5.32 17.74 -4.27
CA GLN A 133 4.49 16.78 -3.52
C GLN A 133 5.06 15.44 -2.92
N ASN A 134 6.34 15.10 -3.06
CA ASN A 134 6.85 13.75 -2.70
C ASN A 134 7.62 13.66 -1.37
N TYR A 135 7.65 14.73 -0.57
CA TYR A 135 8.37 14.76 0.71
C TYR A 135 7.51 15.33 1.85
N LEU A 136 7.64 14.73 3.04
CA LEU A 136 6.95 15.11 4.27
C LEU A 136 7.94 15.82 5.21
N ARG A 137 7.55 17.00 5.73
CA ARG A 137 8.30 17.72 6.77
C ARG A 137 8.02 17.11 8.14
N CYS A 138 9.05 16.66 8.83
CA CYS A 138 8.98 16.21 10.21
C CYS A 138 8.87 17.41 11.17
N ARG A 139 8.41 17.20 12.41
CA ARG A 139 8.28 18.28 13.41
C ARG A 139 9.64 18.88 13.79
N THR A 140 10.67 18.06 13.81
CA THR A 140 12.09 18.42 13.95
C THR A 140 12.69 19.02 12.67
N GLY A 141 11.88 19.26 11.64
CA GLY A 141 12.26 20.04 10.46
C GLY A 141 12.97 19.28 9.34
N HIS A 142 13.42 18.04 9.57
CA HIS A 142 13.96 17.17 8.51
C HIS A 142 12.86 16.72 7.51
N PHE A 143 13.21 16.53 6.24
CA PHE A 143 12.30 16.00 5.23
C PHE A 143 12.54 14.51 5.03
N VAL A 144 11.44 13.76 4.96
CA VAL A 144 11.44 12.34 4.68
C VAL A 144 10.58 12.06 3.46
N ASN A 145 10.90 11.02 2.71
CA ASN A 145 10.11 10.66 1.55
C ASN A 145 8.66 10.33 2.00
N ILE A 146 7.66 10.84 1.26
CA ILE A 146 6.24 10.65 1.57
C ILE A 146 5.84 9.17 1.68
N THR A 147 6.55 8.27 0.99
CA THR A 147 6.37 6.81 1.10
C THR A 147 6.58 6.26 2.51
N SER A 148 7.26 7.02 3.39
CA SER A 148 7.42 6.64 4.80
C SER A 148 6.24 7.05 5.67
N LYS A 149 5.34 7.91 5.18
CA LYS A 149 4.22 8.46 5.94
C LYS A 149 3.32 7.32 6.42
N CYS A 150 2.91 7.38 7.69
CA CYS A 150 2.06 6.37 8.34
C CYS A 150 2.67 4.97 8.49
N LEU A 151 3.94 4.75 8.14
CA LEU A 151 4.61 3.44 8.30
C LEU A 151 5.55 3.47 9.51
N TYR A 152 5.27 2.63 10.50
CA TYR A 152 6.17 2.38 11.62
C TYR A 152 7.19 1.32 11.20
N ARG A 153 8.42 1.74 10.90
CA ARG A 153 9.46 0.83 10.37
C ARG A 153 10.84 1.26 10.87
N PHE A 154 11.77 0.31 10.89
CA PHE A 154 13.15 0.53 11.34
C PHE A 154 14.12 0.31 10.17
N ASP A 155 15.25 1.01 10.20
CA ASP A 155 16.36 0.76 9.29
C ASP A 155 17.18 -0.48 9.72
N GLN A 156 18.16 -0.86 8.89
CA GLN A 156 19.06 -1.99 9.15
C GLN A 156 19.88 -1.89 10.45
N TYR A 157 19.88 -0.71 11.10
CA TYR A 157 20.60 -0.44 12.34
C TYR A 157 19.66 -0.29 13.54
N GLY A 158 18.36 -0.53 13.37
CA GLY A 158 17.36 -0.47 14.42
C GLY A 158 16.88 0.95 14.77
N TYR A 159 17.14 1.95 13.92
CA TYR A 159 16.61 3.30 14.10
C TYR A 159 15.30 3.49 13.35
N GLN A 160 14.40 4.34 13.88
CA GLN A 160 13.15 4.69 13.21
C GLN A 160 13.42 5.24 11.81
N ALA A 161 12.89 4.58 10.79
CA ALA A 161 12.95 5.05 9.42
C ALA A 161 11.78 5.99 9.13
N GLY A 162 12.06 7.02 8.34
CA GLY A 162 11.18 8.20 8.23
C GLY A 162 11.58 9.23 9.28
N CYS A 163 10.61 9.80 9.97
CA CYS A 163 10.89 10.85 10.93
C CYS A 163 11.43 10.28 12.25
N ARG A 164 12.61 10.73 12.70
CA ARG A 164 13.19 10.28 13.99
C ARG A 164 12.35 10.67 15.20
N ASP A 165 11.58 11.75 15.10
CA ASP A 165 10.63 12.21 16.10
C ASP A 165 9.24 11.57 15.96
N VAL A 166 9.09 10.60 15.05
CA VAL A 166 7.86 9.85 14.80
C VAL A 166 6.71 10.75 14.30
N SER A 167 7.01 11.99 13.88
CA SER A 167 5.99 12.93 13.41
C SER A 167 5.31 12.49 12.12
N HIS A 168 5.93 11.62 11.32
CA HIS A 168 5.32 11.04 10.12
C HIS A 168 4.17 10.07 10.38
N LEU A 169 3.96 9.66 11.64
CA LEU A 169 2.86 8.78 12.04
C LEU A 169 1.60 9.56 12.48
N ARG A 170 1.64 10.89 12.44
CA ARG A 170 0.49 11.75 12.79
C ARG A 170 -0.45 11.94 11.62
N GLY A 171 -1.75 12.04 11.91
CA GLY A 171 -2.79 12.31 10.90
C GLY A 171 -2.98 11.15 9.93
N CYS A 172 -2.84 9.93 10.44
CA CYS A 172 -2.90 8.70 9.65
C CYS A 172 -4.24 7.99 9.74
N GLU A 173 -5.29 8.59 10.31
CA GLU A 173 -6.56 7.94 10.63
C GLU A 173 -7.14 7.14 9.46
N ASP A 174 -7.21 7.76 8.27
CA ASP A 174 -7.80 7.18 7.05
C ASP A 174 -6.77 6.56 6.09
N ALA A 175 -5.50 6.43 6.48
CA ALA A 175 -4.46 5.90 5.60
C ALA A 175 -4.59 4.38 5.40
N GLU A 176 -4.61 3.92 4.15
CA GLU A 176 -4.52 2.50 3.79
C GLU A 176 -3.10 1.98 3.99
N CYS A 177 -2.95 0.83 4.66
CA CYS A 177 -1.65 0.22 4.92
C CYS A 177 -1.21 -0.68 3.76
N PRO A 178 0.09 -0.70 3.40
CA PRO A 178 0.65 -1.68 2.47
C PRO A 178 0.46 -3.13 2.94
N GLU A 179 0.56 -4.09 2.02
CA GLU A 179 0.28 -5.51 2.28
C GLU A 179 1.12 -6.16 3.38
N ASP A 180 2.26 -5.62 3.79
CA ASP A 180 3.10 -6.15 4.88
C ASP A 180 2.84 -5.51 6.25
N TYR A 181 1.92 -4.54 6.30
CA TYR A 181 1.63 -3.76 7.50
C TYR A 181 0.18 -3.98 7.98
N VAL A 182 -0.03 -3.80 9.27
CA VAL A 182 -1.32 -3.88 9.97
C VAL A 182 -1.68 -2.49 10.47
N LYS A 183 -2.94 -2.10 10.25
CA LYS A 183 -3.47 -0.80 10.66
C LYS A 183 -3.79 -0.79 12.16
N CYS A 184 -3.16 0.09 12.92
CA CYS A 184 -3.65 0.47 14.24
C CYS A 184 -4.93 1.32 14.09
N THR A 185 -5.92 1.11 14.96
CA THR A 185 -7.22 1.79 14.96
C THR A 185 -7.02 3.30 14.94
N LYS A 186 -7.46 3.95 13.85
CA LYS A 186 -7.36 5.41 13.66
C LYS A 186 -5.94 5.96 13.86
N SER A 187 -4.91 5.18 13.54
CA SER A 187 -3.53 5.61 13.73
C SER A 187 -2.64 5.16 12.57
N TYR A 188 -1.39 4.80 12.84
CA TYR A 188 -0.41 4.38 11.86
C TYR A 188 -0.43 2.88 11.58
N CYS A 189 0.39 2.46 10.63
CA CYS A 189 0.56 1.08 10.21
C CYS A 189 1.82 0.49 10.84
N ILE A 190 1.70 -0.64 11.53
CA ILE A 190 2.81 -1.38 12.12
C ILE A 190 3.16 -2.60 11.26
N PRO A 191 4.41 -3.08 11.25
CA PRO A 191 4.75 -4.32 10.56
C PRO A 191 3.97 -5.49 11.16
N SER A 192 3.57 -6.46 10.35
CA SER A 192 2.73 -7.56 10.86
C SER A 192 3.36 -8.39 11.98
N HIS A 193 4.69 -8.45 12.03
CA HIS A 193 5.44 -9.20 13.04
C HIS A 193 5.44 -8.53 14.41
N PHE A 194 5.01 -7.26 14.50
CA PHE A 194 4.83 -6.53 15.77
C PHE A 194 3.44 -6.74 16.36
N LEU A 195 2.55 -7.45 15.66
CA LEU A 195 1.27 -7.81 16.24
C LEU A 195 1.48 -8.90 17.29
N CYS A 196 1.00 -8.69 18.51
CA CYS A 196 1.07 -9.65 19.60
C CYS A 196 2.50 -10.18 19.88
N ASP A 197 3.51 -9.31 19.83
CA ASP A 197 4.93 -9.57 20.11
C ASP A 197 5.30 -9.39 21.60
N GLY A 198 4.33 -8.99 22.42
CA GLY A 198 4.46 -8.71 23.85
C GLY A 198 4.88 -7.28 24.16
N ARG A 199 4.86 -6.37 23.17
CA ARG A 199 5.12 -4.93 23.32
C ARG A 199 3.90 -4.16 22.82
N TRP A 200 3.69 -2.98 23.39
CA TRP A 200 2.63 -2.09 22.91
C TRP A 200 3.25 -1.18 21.86
N ASP A 201 3.13 -1.58 20.59
CA ASP A 201 3.55 -0.79 19.45
C ASP A 201 2.42 0.11 18.93
N CYS A 202 1.14 -0.27 19.07
CA CYS A 202 0.04 0.68 18.86
C CYS A 202 -0.19 1.55 20.11
N ILE A 203 -0.62 2.80 19.91
CA ILE A 203 -0.90 3.78 21.00
C ILE A 203 -1.91 3.23 22.01
N GLY A 204 -2.87 2.43 21.54
CA GLY A 204 -3.91 1.80 22.37
C GLY A 204 -3.59 0.40 22.89
N GLY A 205 -2.41 -0.15 22.59
CA GLY A 205 -2.03 -1.53 22.91
C GLY A 205 -2.95 -2.59 22.28
N GLU A 206 -3.74 -2.20 21.28
CA GLU A 206 -4.71 -3.06 20.59
C GLU A 206 -4.07 -4.17 19.76
N ASP A 207 -2.82 -3.96 19.39
CA ASP A 207 -1.92 -4.95 18.83
C ASP A 207 -1.67 -6.13 19.78
N GLU A 208 -1.91 -5.97 21.08
CA GLU A 208 -1.79 -7.01 22.10
C GLU A 208 -3.16 -7.49 22.67
N ILE A 209 -4.27 -7.01 22.13
CA ILE A 209 -5.62 -7.35 22.59
C ILE A 209 -6.23 -8.43 21.67
N GLU A 210 -6.96 -9.40 22.25
CA GLU A 210 -7.60 -10.52 21.52
C GLU A 210 -6.66 -11.43 20.69
N CYS A 211 -5.36 -11.46 21.02
CA CYS A 211 -4.35 -12.28 20.36
C CYS A 211 -4.67 -13.79 20.27
N ASN A 212 -5.47 -14.32 21.20
CA ASN A 212 -5.94 -15.72 21.19
C ASN A 212 -6.95 -16.04 20.07
N LYS A 213 -7.64 -15.02 19.54
CA LYS A 213 -8.68 -15.15 18.51
C LYS A 213 -8.17 -14.77 17.12
N TYR A 214 -7.01 -14.11 17.05
CA TYR A 214 -6.42 -13.66 15.80
C TYR A 214 -5.88 -14.84 14.98
N VAL A 215 -6.50 -15.04 13.81
CA VAL A 215 -6.05 -15.95 12.76
C VAL A 215 -5.32 -15.08 11.74
N CYS A 216 -4.00 -15.25 11.61
CA CYS A 216 -3.16 -14.52 10.65
C CYS A 216 -3.63 -14.80 9.21
N PRO A 217 -4.43 -13.93 8.57
CA PRO A 217 -4.93 -14.18 7.23
C PRO A 217 -3.79 -13.87 6.25
N GLY A 218 -3.23 -14.90 5.62
CA GLY A 218 -2.15 -14.71 4.66
C GLY A 218 -0.74 -14.53 5.20
N ARG A 219 -0.53 -14.81 6.49
CA ARG A 219 0.77 -14.69 7.15
C ARG A 219 1.05 -15.91 8.01
N TYR A 220 2.32 -16.15 8.34
CA TYR A 220 2.73 -17.25 9.20
C TYR A 220 2.50 -16.92 10.67
N LYS A 221 1.59 -17.64 11.33
CA LYS A 221 1.44 -17.57 12.78
C LYS A 221 2.58 -18.36 13.43
N CYS A 222 3.41 -17.70 14.23
CA CYS A 222 4.45 -18.35 15.02
C CYS A 222 3.86 -19.44 15.94
N TYR A 223 4.59 -20.53 16.15
CA TYR A 223 4.05 -21.67 16.91
C TYR A 223 3.84 -21.30 18.38
N ASN A 224 2.64 -21.59 18.88
CA ASN A 224 2.21 -21.24 20.24
C ASN A 224 2.43 -19.75 20.60
N GLN A 225 2.42 -18.92 19.56
CA GLN A 225 2.62 -17.48 19.63
C GLN A 225 1.50 -16.79 18.86
N THR A 226 1.36 -15.53 19.16
CA THR A 226 0.32 -14.66 18.65
C THR A 226 0.83 -13.75 17.52
N SER A 227 2.14 -13.77 17.29
CA SER A 227 2.84 -13.01 16.26
C SER A 227 2.66 -13.58 14.86
N CYS A 228 2.50 -12.69 13.88
CA CYS A 228 2.31 -13.02 12.47
C CYS A 228 3.50 -12.57 11.61
N VAL A 229 4.23 -13.51 11.04
CA VAL A 229 5.39 -13.25 10.18
C VAL A 229 4.95 -13.18 8.71
N ALA A 230 5.44 -12.19 7.97
CA ALA A 230 5.13 -12.06 6.55
C ALA A 230 5.76 -13.21 5.75
N LEU A 231 5.16 -13.61 4.64
CA LEU A 231 5.60 -14.78 3.89
C LEU A 231 7.02 -14.65 3.32
N HIS A 232 7.47 -13.43 3.03
CA HIS A 232 8.83 -13.16 2.54
C HIS A 232 9.91 -13.27 3.62
N GLN A 233 9.52 -13.25 4.90
CA GLN A 233 10.41 -13.35 6.06
C GLN A 233 10.62 -14.82 6.50
N LEU A 234 9.91 -15.77 5.88
CA LEU A 234 10.13 -17.19 6.15
C LEU A 234 11.41 -17.67 5.49
N CYS A 235 12.32 -18.26 6.27
CA CYS A 235 13.61 -18.75 5.78
C CYS A 235 14.48 -17.64 5.16
N ASP A 236 14.40 -16.43 5.72
CA ASP A 236 15.27 -15.30 5.37
C ASP A 236 16.58 -15.30 6.19
N GLY A 237 16.72 -16.26 7.10
CA GLY A 237 17.88 -16.43 7.97
C GLY A 237 17.83 -15.54 9.22
N ILE A 238 16.76 -14.77 9.40
CA ILE A 238 16.50 -13.93 10.56
C ILE A 238 15.38 -14.61 11.37
N ARG A 239 15.56 -14.72 12.69
CA ARG A 239 14.52 -15.28 13.56
C ARG A 239 13.54 -14.18 13.95
N GLN A 240 12.38 -14.12 13.30
CA GLN A 240 11.26 -13.28 13.71
C GLN A 240 10.38 -13.98 14.75
N CYS A 241 10.20 -15.30 14.71
CA CYS A 241 9.51 -16.00 15.79
C CYS A 241 10.44 -16.21 16.98
N LYS A 242 9.92 -16.06 18.21
CA LYS A 242 10.74 -16.25 19.43
C LYS A 242 11.26 -17.69 19.58
N TYR A 243 10.61 -18.68 18.95
CA TYR A 243 11.10 -20.06 18.89
C TYR A 243 11.83 -20.39 17.57
N GLY A 244 11.97 -19.43 16.65
CA GLY A 244 12.60 -19.62 15.35
C GLY A 244 11.82 -20.55 14.43
N ASP A 245 10.50 -20.66 14.59
CA ASP A 245 9.66 -21.57 13.80
C ASP A 245 9.57 -21.17 12.32
N ASP A 246 9.68 -19.87 12.06
CA ASP A 246 9.89 -19.23 10.76
C ASP A 246 11.10 -19.78 10.02
N GLU A 247 12.10 -20.28 10.74
CA GLU A 247 13.36 -20.83 10.22
C GLU A 247 13.45 -22.36 10.36
N ARG A 248 12.45 -23.03 10.95
CA ARG A 248 12.53 -24.46 11.32
C ARG A 248 12.14 -25.43 10.20
N LEU A 249 11.42 -24.94 9.20
CA LEU A 249 10.89 -25.71 8.06
C LEU A 249 11.53 -25.30 6.73
N CYS A 250 12.79 -24.85 6.76
CA CYS A 250 13.52 -24.43 5.56
C CYS A 250 14.03 -25.59 4.70
N ASP A 251 14.26 -26.75 5.31
CA ASP A 251 14.72 -27.98 4.65
C ASP A 251 13.54 -28.87 4.19
N LEU A 252 12.55 -28.26 3.53
CA LEU A 252 11.47 -29.01 2.91
C LEU A 252 11.99 -29.74 1.66
N LYS A 253 11.67 -31.03 1.53
CA LYS A 253 11.99 -31.82 0.33
C LYS A 253 11.24 -31.21 -0.85
N CYS A 254 11.97 -30.49 -1.70
CA CYS A 254 11.41 -29.86 -2.87
C CYS A 254 11.30 -30.87 -4.02
N PRO A 255 10.21 -30.85 -4.81
CA PRO A 255 10.19 -31.52 -6.10
C PRO A 255 11.36 -31.01 -6.98
N ALA A 256 11.99 -31.90 -7.73
CA ALA A 256 13.16 -31.55 -8.56
C ALA A 256 12.88 -30.44 -9.60
N GLU A 257 11.60 -30.26 -9.95
CA GLU A 257 11.15 -29.27 -10.94
C GLU A 257 10.84 -27.90 -10.32
N CYS A 258 10.84 -27.78 -8.99
CA CYS A 258 10.40 -26.59 -8.26
C CYS A 258 11.52 -25.96 -7.44
N GLU A 259 11.39 -24.66 -7.20
CA GLU A 259 12.23 -23.90 -6.27
C GLU A 259 11.46 -23.72 -4.96
N CYS A 260 11.98 -24.30 -3.87
CA CYS A 260 11.40 -24.15 -2.54
C CYS A 260 12.27 -23.22 -1.71
N ARG A 261 11.64 -22.24 -1.06
CA ARG A 261 12.25 -21.38 -0.04
C ARG A 261 11.37 -21.47 1.19
N GLY A 262 11.72 -22.38 2.11
CA GLY A 262 10.85 -22.70 3.23
C GLY A 262 9.47 -23.16 2.80
N GLN A 263 8.43 -22.53 3.37
CA GLN A 263 7.02 -22.84 3.08
C GLN A 263 6.49 -22.13 1.82
N PHE A 264 7.37 -21.54 1.01
CA PHE A 264 7.06 -21.04 -0.32
C PHE A 264 7.58 -22.00 -1.37
N ILE A 265 6.70 -22.45 -2.27
CA ILE A 265 7.06 -23.30 -3.39
C ILE A 265 6.71 -22.59 -4.69
N LYS A 266 7.72 -22.45 -5.55
CA LYS A 266 7.63 -21.81 -6.85
C LYS A 266 7.98 -22.82 -7.95
N CYS A 267 7.01 -23.11 -8.82
CA CYS A 267 7.14 -24.01 -9.94
C CYS A 267 6.68 -23.29 -11.21
N VAL A 268 7.51 -22.40 -11.77
CA VAL A 268 7.13 -21.55 -12.89
C VAL A 268 7.75 -22.06 -14.19
N GLU A 269 6.97 -22.06 -15.28
CA GLU A 269 7.42 -22.49 -16.63
C GLU A 269 7.92 -23.93 -16.70
N LYS A 270 7.29 -24.85 -15.96
CA LYS A 270 7.70 -26.27 -15.88
C LYS A 270 6.86 -27.21 -16.74
N ASN A 271 5.86 -26.68 -17.46
CA ASN A 271 4.89 -27.47 -18.24
C ASN A 271 4.16 -28.54 -17.40
N LEU A 272 3.95 -28.26 -16.11
CA LEU A 272 3.24 -29.16 -15.21
C LEU A 272 1.78 -29.33 -15.64
N VAL A 273 1.29 -30.57 -15.66
CA VAL A 273 -0.11 -30.92 -15.95
C VAL A 273 -0.88 -31.26 -14.66
N ASP A 274 -0.17 -31.68 -13.62
CA ASP A 274 -0.71 -31.98 -12.30
C ASP A 274 0.27 -31.48 -11.23
N LEU A 275 -0.16 -31.51 -9.97
CA LEU A 275 0.67 -31.17 -8.82
C LEU A 275 1.79 -32.22 -8.64
N PRO A 276 3.06 -31.79 -8.46
CA PRO A 276 4.16 -32.73 -8.26
C PRO A 276 4.03 -33.55 -6.97
N GLU A 277 4.55 -34.78 -7.00
CA GLU A 277 4.61 -35.65 -5.83
C GLU A 277 5.58 -35.09 -4.77
N ASN A 278 5.29 -35.31 -3.48
CA ASN A 278 6.04 -34.83 -2.32
C ASN A 278 5.89 -33.34 -1.93
N LEU A 279 4.82 -32.67 -2.36
CA LEU A 279 4.48 -31.35 -1.80
C LEU A 279 4.10 -31.47 -0.32
N SER A 280 4.69 -30.63 0.52
CA SER A 280 4.34 -30.54 1.94
C SER A 280 2.94 -29.94 2.14
N SER A 281 2.16 -30.49 3.07
CA SER A 281 0.86 -29.93 3.45
C SER A 281 0.96 -28.61 4.21
N ASP A 282 2.15 -28.27 4.72
CA ASP A 282 2.43 -27.06 5.48
C ASP A 282 2.80 -25.85 4.61
N VAL A 283 2.65 -25.95 3.29
CA VAL A 283 2.95 -24.85 2.38
C VAL A 283 1.98 -23.69 2.59
N ARG A 284 2.51 -22.46 2.55
CA ARG A 284 1.76 -21.22 2.75
C ARG A 284 1.55 -20.44 1.46
N LYS A 285 2.48 -20.57 0.51
CA LYS A 285 2.39 -19.94 -0.81
C LYS A 285 2.78 -20.95 -1.89
N LEU A 286 1.87 -21.13 -2.85
CA LEU A 286 2.06 -21.97 -4.03
C LEU A 286 1.99 -21.10 -5.28
N ASP A 287 3.09 -21.07 -6.02
CA ASP A 287 3.15 -20.44 -7.34
C ASP A 287 3.37 -21.50 -8.41
N PHE A 288 2.30 -21.82 -9.15
CA PHE A 288 2.33 -22.69 -10.31
C PHE A 288 2.05 -21.91 -11.60
N SER A 289 2.45 -20.64 -11.66
CA SER A 289 2.23 -19.82 -12.85
C SER A 289 2.94 -20.35 -14.11
N PHE A 290 2.37 -20.06 -15.28
CA PHE A 290 2.94 -20.45 -16.59
C PHE A 290 3.12 -21.97 -16.75
N ASN A 291 2.13 -22.75 -16.33
CA ASN A 291 2.08 -24.20 -16.54
C ASN A 291 0.86 -24.60 -17.39
N ARG A 292 0.47 -25.88 -17.33
CA ARG A 292 -0.67 -26.44 -18.06
C ARG A 292 -1.53 -27.29 -17.12
N LEU A 293 -1.68 -26.82 -15.88
CA LEU A 293 -2.34 -27.60 -14.83
C LEU A 293 -3.78 -27.90 -15.19
N ASP A 294 -4.18 -29.15 -14.97
CA ASP A 294 -5.56 -29.58 -15.04
C ASP A 294 -6.18 -29.47 -13.63
N ILE A 295 -7.04 -28.45 -13.46
CA ILE A 295 -7.74 -28.19 -12.20
C ILE A 295 -8.64 -29.36 -11.77
N LEU A 296 -9.08 -30.22 -12.69
CA LEU A 296 -9.93 -31.36 -12.34
C LEU A 296 -9.10 -32.45 -11.66
N LYS A 297 -7.87 -32.68 -12.12
CA LYS A 297 -6.94 -33.67 -11.55
C LYS A 297 -6.24 -33.18 -10.28
N SER A 298 -5.82 -31.92 -10.27
CA SER A 298 -5.02 -31.33 -9.19
C SER A 298 -5.76 -31.34 -7.86
N ASN A 299 -5.24 -31.99 -6.82
CA ASN A 299 -5.88 -32.04 -5.50
C ASN A 299 -5.30 -31.01 -4.51
N PHE A 300 -6.06 -29.97 -4.18
CA PHE A 300 -5.66 -28.91 -3.24
C PHE A 300 -6.12 -29.16 -1.79
N SER A 301 -6.91 -30.19 -1.52
CA SER A 301 -7.43 -30.48 -0.17
C SER A 301 -6.38 -30.65 0.95
N PRO A 302 -5.15 -31.17 0.68
CA PRO A 302 -4.12 -31.29 1.71
C PRO A 302 -3.59 -29.96 2.26
N PHE A 303 -3.65 -28.86 1.48
CA PHE A 303 -2.97 -27.59 1.80
C PHE A 303 -3.83 -26.66 2.66
N LYS A 304 -4.26 -27.13 3.84
CA LYS A 304 -5.17 -26.40 4.75
C LYS A 304 -4.62 -25.07 5.26
N HIS A 305 -3.29 -24.92 5.25
CA HIS A 305 -2.60 -23.73 5.72
C HIS A 305 -2.24 -22.75 4.61
N LEU A 306 -2.63 -23.03 3.36
CA LEU A 306 -2.31 -22.18 2.22
C LEU A 306 -2.93 -20.79 2.39
N GLY A 307 -2.10 -19.76 2.24
CA GLY A 307 -2.49 -18.36 2.22
C GLY A 307 -2.57 -17.79 0.80
N GLU A 308 -1.61 -18.12 -0.06
CA GLU A 308 -1.56 -17.66 -1.44
C GLU A 308 -1.53 -18.82 -2.43
N LEU A 309 -2.40 -18.73 -3.45
CA LEU A 309 -2.42 -19.67 -4.56
C LEU A 309 -2.39 -18.90 -5.87
N ILE A 310 -1.30 -19.06 -6.62
CA ILE A 310 -1.07 -18.40 -7.91
C ILE A 310 -1.12 -19.46 -9.01
N LEU A 311 -2.14 -19.35 -9.86
CA LEU A 311 -2.45 -20.25 -10.97
C LEU A 311 -2.57 -19.51 -12.32
N GLN A 312 -1.97 -18.32 -12.42
CA GLN A 312 -2.00 -17.55 -13.67
C GLN A 312 -1.36 -18.30 -14.85
N TYR A 313 -1.82 -18.05 -16.07
CA TYR A 313 -1.27 -18.67 -17.30
C TYR A 313 -1.22 -20.21 -17.26
N ASN A 314 -2.24 -20.87 -16.72
CA ASN A 314 -2.36 -22.34 -16.74
C ASN A 314 -3.27 -22.88 -17.85
N GLY A 315 -3.99 -22.00 -18.55
CA GLY A 315 -4.96 -22.41 -19.56
C GLY A 315 -6.20 -23.09 -18.98
N LEU A 316 -6.54 -22.81 -17.71
CA LEU A 316 -7.71 -23.37 -17.03
C LEU A 316 -8.98 -23.01 -17.81
N THR A 317 -9.85 -23.98 -18.05
CA THR A 317 -11.09 -23.81 -18.84
C THR A 317 -12.35 -23.73 -18.00
N VAL A 318 -12.36 -24.32 -16.80
CA VAL A 318 -13.52 -24.37 -15.91
C VAL A 318 -13.06 -24.19 -14.47
N LEU A 319 -13.87 -23.55 -13.63
CA LEU A 319 -13.71 -23.58 -12.18
C LEU A 319 -14.77 -24.49 -11.57
N PRO A 320 -14.40 -25.72 -11.17
CA PRO A 320 -15.37 -26.70 -10.70
C PRO A 320 -15.85 -26.43 -9.27
N SER A 321 -17.07 -26.88 -8.97
CA SER A 321 -17.65 -26.78 -7.62
C SER A 321 -16.75 -27.36 -6.53
N ASN A 322 -16.66 -26.67 -5.37
CA ASN A 322 -16.00 -27.15 -4.16
C ASN A 322 -14.50 -27.49 -4.25
N LYS A 323 -13.80 -27.10 -5.33
CA LYS A 323 -12.38 -27.43 -5.52
C LYS A 323 -11.48 -26.91 -4.40
N PHE A 324 -11.84 -25.75 -3.85
CA PHE A 324 -11.05 -25.03 -2.85
C PHE A 324 -11.63 -25.11 -1.43
N ILE A 325 -12.53 -26.06 -1.15
CA ILE A 325 -13.32 -26.12 0.08
C ILE A 325 -12.50 -26.19 1.38
N GLU A 326 -11.34 -26.84 1.32
CA GLU A 326 -10.44 -26.99 2.48
C GLU A 326 -9.48 -25.81 2.68
N LEU A 327 -9.36 -24.90 1.70
CA LEU A 327 -8.42 -23.77 1.71
C LEU A 327 -8.92 -22.58 2.54
N LYS A 328 -9.23 -22.85 3.82
CA LYS A 328 -9.89 -21.89 4.72
C LYS A 328 -9.03 -20.68 5.07
N ASN A 329 -7.71 -20.79 4.94
CA ASN A 329 -6.74 -19.73 5.25
C ASN A 329 -6.33 -18.89 4.03
N LEU A 330 -6.83 -19.24 2.84
CA LEU A 330 -6.47 -18.54 1.61
C LEU A 330 -6.96 -17.10 1.67
N TYR A 331 -6.07 -16.15 1.38
CA TYR A 331 -6.37 -14.72 1.34
C TYR A 331 -6.22 -14.15 -0.08
N LEU A 332 -5.36 -14.76 -0.90
CA LEU A 332 -5.12 -14.38 -2.29
C LEU A 332 -5.26 -15.61 -3.20
N LEU A 333 -6.12 -15.48 -4.20
CA LEU A 333 -6.29 -16.45 -5.28
C LEU A 333 -6.11 -15.73 -6.62
N ASP A 334 -5.05 -16.10 -7.35
CA ASP A 334 -4.75 -15.53 -8.66
C ASP A 334 -5.00 -16.53 -9.79
N LEU A 335 -6.02 -16.23 -10.59
CA LEU A 335 -6.48 -17.01 -11.73
C LEU A 335 -6.39 -16.21 -13.04
N ARG A 336 -5.59 -15.13 -13.07
CA ARG A 336 -5.46 -14.26 -14.25
C ARG A 336 -4.89 -14.98 -15.46
N ASN A 337 -5.20 -14.45 -16.64
CA ASN A 337 -4.63 -14.94 -17.91
C ASN A 337 -4.86 -16.44 -18.14
N ASN A 338 -6.03 -16.94 -17.76
CA ASN A 338 -6.48 -18.30 -18.06
C ASN A 338 -7.47 -18.28 -19.23
N ARG A 339 -8.14 -19.39 -19.49
CA ARG A 339 -9.13 -19.55 -20.56
C ARG A 339 -10.47 -19.99 -19.99
N ILE A 340 -10.83 -19.47 -18.81
CA ILE A 340 -12.01 -19.92 -18.08
C ILE A 340 -13.25 -19.54 -18.89
N VAL A 341 -14.04 -20.54 -19.26
CA VAL A 341 -15.30 -20.38 -20.00
C VAL A 341 -16.48 -20.31 -19.04
N GLN A 342 -16.40 -21.06 -17.94
CA GLN A 342 -17.49 -21.21 -16.98
C GLN A 342 -16.98 -21.29 -15.55
N ILE A 343 -17.69 -20.59 -14.64
CA ILE A 343 -17.53 -20.74 -13.19
C ILE A 343 -18.78 -21.45 -12.64
N GLU A 344 -18.59 -22.62 -12.05
CA GLU A 344 -19.68 -23.45 -11.52
C GLU A 344 -20.23 -22.92 -10.18
N THR A 345 -21.42 -23.38 -9.81
CA THR A 345 -22.02 -23.06 -8.50
C THR A 345 -21.09 -23.49 -7.37
N ALA A 346 -20.93 -22.66 -6.35
CA ALA A 346 -20.06 -22.95 -5.21
C ALA A 346 -18.59 -23.25 -5.58
N ALA A 347 -18.08 -22.75 -6.71
CA ALA A 347 -16.68 -22.90 -7.11
C ALA A 347 -15.70 -22.36 -6.05
N PHE A 348 -16.09 -21.27 -5.37
CA PHE A 348 -15.27 -20.62 -4.32
C PHE A 348 -15.71 -20.99 -2.89
N ALA A 349 -16.51 -22.05 -2.73
CA ALA A 349 -16.92 -22.49 -1.40
C ALA A 349 -15.71 -22.81 -0.52
N GLY A 350 -15.78 -22.44 0.77
CA GLY A 350 -14.70 -22.66 1.75
C GLY A 350 -13.68 -21.51 1.86
N LEU A 351 -13.61 -20.62 0.87
CA LEU A 351 -12.67 -19.49 0.79
C LEU A 351 -13.06 -18.29 1.67
N LYS A 352 -13.27 -18.53 2.97
CA LYS A 352 -13.82 -17.56 3.93
C LYS A 352 -12.93 -16.34 4.20
N ASN A 353 -11.65 -16.42 3.87
CA ASN A 353 -10.66 -15.39 4.16
C ASN A 353 -10.13 -14.66 2.92
N VAL A 354 -10.58 -15.02 1.71
CA VAL A 354 -10.11 -14.41 0.48
C VAL A 354 -10.51 -12.94 0.43
N ARG A 355 -9.51 -12.08 0.21
CA ARG A 355 -9.65 -10.64 0.02
C ARG A 355 -9.32 -10.24 -1.41
N PHE A 356 -8.30 -10.87 -1.99
CA PHE A 356 -7.83 -10.64 -3.35
C PHE A 356 -8.19 -11.84 -4.21
N LEU A 357 -9.22 -11.66 -5.05
CA LEU A 357 -9.60 -12.62 -6.08
C LEU A 357 -9.31 -12.00 -7.45
N HIS A 358 -8.26 -12.48 -8.09
CA HIS A 358 -7.86 -12.01 -9.41
C HIS A 358 -8.34 -12.98 -10.48
N LEU A 359 -9.26 -12.52 -11.33
CA LEU A 359 -9.83 -13.29 -12.45
C LEU A 359 -9.56 -12.61 -13.79
N GLU A 360 -8.90 -11.46 -13.81
CA GLU A 360 -8.70 -10.62 -14.99
C GLU A 360 -8.04 -11.37 -16.16
N ASN A 361 -8.30 -10.91 -17.39
CA ASN A 361 -7.80 -11.53 -18.62
C ASN A 361 -8.22 -13.01 -18.79
N ASN A 362 -9.48 -13.33 -18.46
CA ASN A 362 -10.14 -14.56 -18.91
C ASN A 362 -11.15 -14.20 -20.02
N PRO A 363 -10.69 -14.02 -21.28
CA PRO A 363 -11.45 -13.31 -22.32
C PRO A 363 -12.64 -14.09 -22.90
N ILE A 364 -12.79 -15.36 -22.53
CA ILE A 364 -13.83 -16.27 -23.03
C ILE A 364 -14.80 -16.72 -21.95
N LEU A 365 -14.83 -16.05 -20.80
CA LEU A 365 -15.76 -16.34 -19.72
C LEU A 365 -17.17 -15.90 -20.17
N SER A 366 -17.97 -16.88 -20.59
CA SER A 366 -19.33 -16.62 -21.08
C SER A 366 -20.37 -16.69 -19.97
N GLU A 367 -20.18 -17.58 -18.98
CA GLU A 367 -21.20 -17.88 -18.00
C GLU A 367 -20.65 -18.00 -16.56
N ILE A 368 -21.30 -17.31 -15.63
CA ILE A 368 -21.13 -17.48 -14.18
C ILE A 368 -22.42 -18.11 -13.66
N LYS A 369 -22.35 -19.33 -13.12
CA LYS A 369 -23.53 -20.02 -12.58
C LYS A 369 -24.03 -19.32 -11.30
N ALA A 370 -25.34 -19.40 -11.06
CA ALA A 370 -25.95 -18.87 -9.84
C ALA A 370 -25.26 -19.45 -8.60
N GLY A 371 -24.94 -18.58 -7.63
CA GLY A 371 -24.23 -18.96 -6.41
C GLY A 371 -22.77 -19.37 -6.61
N ALA A 372 -22.11 -18.97 -7.70
CA ALA A 372 -20.69 -19.24 -7.91
C ALA A 372 -19.79 -18.67 -6.80
N PHE A 373 -20.11 -17.47 -6.30
CA PHE A 373 -19.31 -16.72 -5.32
C PHE A 373 -19.69 -16.99 -3.85
N VAL A 374 -20.49 -18.02 -3.59
CA VAL A 374 -20.89 -18.39 -2.22
C VAL A 374 -19.66 -18.70 -1.37
N GLY A 375 -19.50 -17.98 -0.25
CA GLY A 375 -18.42 -18.16 0.71
C GLY A 375 -17.36 -17.05 0.71
N LEU A 376 -17.35 -16.17 -0.29
CA LEU A 376 -16.41 -15.04 -0.42
C LEU A 376 -16.84 -13.82 0.41
N ASN A 377 -16.83 -13.97 1.73
CA ASN A 377 -17.40 -12.98 2.64
C ASN A 377 -16.49 -11.77 2.92
N LYS A 378 -15.24 -11.77 2.45
CA LYS A 378 -14.24 -10.73 2.75
C LYS A 378 -13.70 -10.01 1.50
N VAL A 379 -14.21 -10.35 0.32
CA VAL A 379 -13.81 -9.69 -0.93
C VAL A 379 -14.45 -8.31 -0.97
N THR A 380 -13.62 -7.26 -1.11
CA THR A 380 -14.06 -5.86 -1.17
C THR A 380 -14.06 -5.32 -2.61
N PHE A 381 -13.19 -5.84 -3.46
CA PHE A 381 -13.03 -5.42 -4.84
C PHE A 381 -13.20 -6.62 -5.76
N LEU A 382 -14.05 -6.48 -6.78
CA LEU A 382 -14.24 -7.50 -7.81
C LEU A 382 -14.20 -6.87 -9.19
N ASN A 383 -13.20 -7.27 -9.99
CA ASN A 383 -13.06 -6.84 -11.37
C ASN A 383 -13.34 -8.01 -12.31
N LEU A 384 -14.42 -7.86 -13.11
CA LEU A 384 -14.82 -8.79 -14.15
C LEU A 384 -14.80 -8.11 -15.53
N SER A 385 -14.00 -7.05 -15.69
CA SER A 385 -13.95 -6.29 -16.94
C SER A 385 -13.25 -7.07 -18.05
N GLY A 386 -13.72 -6.94 -19.30
CA GLY A 386 -13.04 -7.53 -20.46
C GLY A 386 -13.09 -9.05 -20.54
N MET A 387 -14.11 -9.69 -19.94
CA MET A 387 -14.25 -11.15 -19.85
C MET A 387 -15.16 -11.77 -20.92
N SER A 388 -15.83 -10.95 -21.73
CA SER A 388 -16.85 -11.36 -22.72
C SER A 388 -18.13 -11.97 -22.12
N LEU A 389 -18.49 -11.60 -20.89
CA LEU A 389 -19.74 -12.04 -20.26
C LEU A 389 -20.95 -11.66 -21.12
N SER A 390 -21.85 -12.60 -21.40
CA SER A 390 -23.03 -12.36 -22.26
C SER A 390 -24.27 -11.92 -21.48
N GLY A 391 -24.36 -12.25 -20.20
CA GLY A 391 -25.49 -11.88 -19.36
C GLY A 391 -25.23 -12.19 -17.88
N LEU A 392 -26.06 -11.61 -17.02
CA LEU A 392 -26.02 -11.86 -15.58
C LEU A 392 -27.35 -12.49 -15.14
N ASN A 393 -27.27 -13.71 -14.61
CA ASN A 393 -28.43 -14.44 -14.16
C ASN A 393 -28.78 -14.10 -12.70
N LYS A 394 -30.01 -14.38 -12.29
CA LYS A 394 -30.46 -14.23 -10.91
C LYS A 394 -29.53 -14.98 -9.94
N ASN A 395 -29.27 -14.39 -8.78
CA ASN A 395 -28.42 -14.95 -7.72
C ASN A 395 -26.95 -15.19 -8.10
N THR A 396 -26.44 -14.57 -9.17
CA THR A 396 -25.03 -14.72 -9.59
C THR A 396 -24.07 -14.28 -8.48
N PHE A 397 -24.30 -13.12 -7.87
CA PHE A 397 -23.40 -12.51 -6.88
C PHE A 397 -23.74 -12.81 -5.41
N VAL A 398 -24.58 -13.81 -5.15
CA VAL A 398 -24.94 -14.20 -3.79
C VAL A 398 -23.70 -14.66 -3.01
N GLY A 399 -23.51 -14.08 -1.82
CA GLY A 399 -22.36 -14.33 -0.95
C GLY A 399 -21.33 -13.19 -0.89
N LEU A 400 -21.36 -12.26 -1.85
CA LEU A 400 -20.45 -11.11 -1.93
C LEU A 400 -20.93 -9.91 -1.09
N HIS A 401 -21.11 -10.13 0.21
CA HIS A 401 -21.72 -9.13 1.10
C HIS A 401 -20.83 -7.92 1.42
N GLN A 402 -19.52 -7.99 1.17
CA GLN A 402 -18.56 -6.93 1.49
C GLN A 402 -17.97 -6.23 0.26
N VAL A 403 -18.41 -6.59 -0.95
CA VAL A 403 -17.90 -5.94 -2.16
C VAL A 403 -18.38 -4.50 -2.18
N THR A 404 -17.45 -3.56 -2.29
CA THR A 404 -17.70 -2.13 -2.40
C THR A 404 -17.59 -1.64 -3.84
N THR A 405 -16.68 -2.24 -4.62
CA THR A 405 -16.41 -1.84 -6.01
C THR A 405 -16.56 -3.03 -6.94
N LEU A 406 -17.44 -2.91 -7.92
CA LEU A 406 -17.70 -3.92 -8.94
C LEU A 406 -17.50 -3.34 -10.34
N TYR A 407 -16.54 -3.90 -11.09
CA TYR A 407 -16.30 -3.52 -12.48
C TYR A 407 -16.75 -4.62 -13.44
N LEU A 408 -17.66 -4.25 -14.35
CA LEU A 408 -18.21 -5.09 -15.42
C LEU A 408 -17.93 -4.46 -16.80
N LYS A 409 -16.95 -3.55 -16.87
CA LYS A 409 -16.65 -2.78 -18.06
C LYS A 409 -16.20 -3.64 -19.25
N ASN A 410 -16.52 -3.22 -20.47
CA ASN A 410 -16.06 -3.85 -21.72
C ASN A 410 -16.38 -5.36 -21.78
N ASN A 411 -17.58 -5.74 -21.35
CA ASN A 411 -18.10 -7.09 -21.55
C ASN A 411 -19.06 -7.12 -22.75
N LYS A 412 -19.83 -8.20 -22.91
CA LYS A 412 -20.82 -8.36 -23.97
C LYS A 412 -22.21 -8.56 -23.37
N LEU A 413 -22.48 -7.92 -22.23
CA LEU A 413 -23.71 -8.13 -21.48
C LEU A 413 -24.89 -7.66 -22.33
N GLN A 414 -25.77 -8.59 -22.70
CA GLN A 414 -27.00 -8.32 -23.46
C GLN A 414 -28.20 -8.10 -22.54
N TYR A 415 -28.19 -8.74 -21.37
CA TYR A 415 -29.25 -8.66 -20.38
C TYR A 415 -28.67 -8.76 -18.96
N VAL A 416 -29.41 -8.19 -18.01
CA VAL A 416 -29.21 -8.37 -16.57
C VAL A 416 -30.55 -8.79 -16.00
N GLU A 417 -30.65 -10.03 -15.54
CA GLU A 417 -31.90 -10.59 -15.01
C GLU A 417 -32.29 -9.91 -13.69
N ASP A 418 -33.60 -9.82 -13.42
CA ASP A 418 -34.11 -9.27 -12.17
C ASP A 418 -33.61 -10.08 -10.96
N GLY A 419 -32.95 -9.37 -10.03
CA GLY A 419 -32.30 -9.97 -8.88
C GLY A 419 -30.91 -10.59 -9.17
N ALA A 420 -30.30 -10.33 -10.34
CA ALA A 420 -28.92 -10.73 -10.60
C ALA A 420 -27.92 -10.08 -9.62
N LEU A 421 -28.17 -8.82 -9.25
CA LEU A 421 -27.35 -8.01 -8.33
C LEU A 421 -27.79 -8.17 -6.87
N GLN A 422 -28.72 -9.09 -6.58
CA GLN A 422 -29.22 -9.32 -5.24
C GLN A 422 -28.11 -9.87 -4.31
N GLY A 423 -27.94 -9.24 -3.15
CA GLY A 423 -26.95 -9.62 -2.14
C GLY A 423 -25.72 -8.72 -2.08
N LEU A 424 -25.53 -7.84 -3.08
CA LEU A 424 -24.46 -6.83 -3.18
C LEU A 424 -24.77 -5.56 -2.36
N LYS A 425 -25.15 -5.72 -1.10
CA LYS A 425 -25.66 -4.63 -0.25
C LYS A 425 -24.66 -3.51 0.04
N SER A 426 -23.36 -3.80 -0.07
CA SER A 426 -22.27 -2.88 0.25
C SER A 426 -21.62 -2.22 -0.96
N VAL A 427 -22.09 -2.50 -2.19
CA VAL A 427 -21.52 -1.92 -3.40
C VAL A 427 -21.82 -0.42 -3.41
N THR A 428 -20.75 0.38 -3.51
CA THR A 428 -20.80 1.83 -3.61
C THR A 428 -20.47 2.32 -5.01
N SER A 429 -19.67 1.58 -5.77
CA SER A 429 -19.29 1.93 -7.14
C SER A 429 -19.51 0.75 -8.08
N LEU A 430 -20.27 0.99 -9.15
CA LEU A 430 -20.57 0.03 -10.20
C LEU A 430 -20.19 0.61 -11.57
N ASP A 431 -19.40 -0.12 -12.35
CA ASP A 431 -19.06 0.24 -13.73
C ASP A 431 -19.61 -0.79 -14.71
N ILE A 432 -20.54 -0.36 -15.57
CA ILE A 432 -21.18 -1.17 -16.63
C ILE A 432 -20.87 -0.65 -18.03
N GLN A 433 -19.89 0.23 -18.20
CA GLN A 433 -19.53 0.80 -19.50
C GLN A 433 -19.05 -0.25 -20.51
N GLY A 434 -19.17 0.05 -21.81
CA GLY A 434 -18.79 -0.84 -22.90
C GLY A 434 -19.56 -2.16 -22.92
N ASN A 435 -20.87 -2.14 -22.65
CA ASN A 435 -21.76 -3.31 -22.76
C ASN A 435 -22.90 -3.05 -23.75
N ASP A 436 -23.63 -4.10 -24.15
CA ASP A 436 -24.71 -4.05 -25.15
C ASP A 436 -26.05 -4.45 -24.52
N ILE A 437 -26.39 -3.87 -23.36
CA ILE A 437 -27.58 -4.24 -22.60
C ILE A 437 -28.82 -3.70 -23.32
N GLN A 438 -29.63 -4.62 -23.89
CA GLN A 438 -30.81 -4.28 -24.70
C GLN A 438 -32.12 -4.42 -23.91
N GLN A 439 -32.13 -5.25 -22.86
CA GLN A 439 -33.30 -5.49 -22.01
C GLN A 439 -33.22 -4.62 -20.76
N PHE A 440 -34.32 -3.91 -20.46
CA PHE A 440 -34.42 -2.99 -19.34
C PHE A 440 -35.57 -3.41 -18.43
N SER A 441 -35.31 -3.51 -17.13
CA SER A 441 -36.32 -3.75 -16.10
C SER A 441 -36.15 -2.74 -14.97
N ASN A 442 -37.26 -2.37 -14.33
CA ASN A 442 -37.27 -1.50 -13.16
C ASN A 442 -36.60 -2.16 -11.93
N GLU A 443 -36.46 -3.50 -11.94
CA GLU A 443 -35.87 -4.26 -10.84
C GLU A 443 -34.41 -4.68 -11.11
N MET A 444 -33.81 -4.22 -12.22
CA MET A 444 -32.45 -4.59 -12.63
C MET A 444 -31.39 -4.26 -11.57
N PHE A 445 -31.50 -3.10 -10.91
CA PHE A 445 -30.57 -2.64 -9.87
C PHE A 445 -31.03 -3.00 -8.44
N ASN A 446 -32.04 -3.85 -8.30
CA ASN A 446 -32.56 -4.23 -7.00
C ASN A 446 -31.52 -5.03 -6.19
N GLY A 447 -31.32 -4.65 -4.92
CA GLY A 447 -30.32 -5.24 -4.01
C GLY A 447 -29.01 -4.47 -3.85
N LEU A 448 -28.85 -3.32 -4.53
CA LEU A 448 -27.70 -2.41 -4.40
C LEU A 448 -27.99 -1.25 -3.42
N ASP A 449 -28.31 -1.59 -2.16
CA ASP A 449 -28.80 -0.63 -1.16
C ASP A 449 -27.85 0.54 -0.83
N SER A 450 -26.54 0.38 -1.09
CA SER A 450 -25.50 1.37 -0.77
C SER A 450 -24.88 2.05 -1.99
N LEU A 451 -25.48 1.90 -3.17
CA LEU A 451 -24.89 2.39 -4.41
C LEU A 451 -24.75 3.92 -4.39
N LYS A 452 -23.53 4.41 -4.61
CA LYS A 452 -23.23 5.84 -4.64
C LYS A 452 -22.89 6.32 -6.03
N SER A 453 -22.15 5.54 -6.81
CA SER A 453 -21.67 5.91 -8.13
C SER A 453 -21.94 4.81 -9.14
N LEU A 454 -22.49 5.21 -10.30
CA LEU A 454 -22.77 4.35 -11.43
C LEU A 454 -22.11 4.93 -12.69
N LEU A 455 -21.18 4.17 -13.26
CA LEU A 455 -20.60 4.47 -14.57
C LEU A 455 -21.34 3.65 -15.62
N SER A 456 -21.95 4.33 -16.60
CA SER A 456 -22.72 3.68 -17.66
C SER A 456 -22.54 4.43 -18.98
N ASP A 457 -22.85 3.77 -20.09
CA ASP A 457 -22.76 4.39 -21.41
C ASP A 457 -24.01 5.22 -21.77
N SER A 458 -25.09 5.14 -20.99
CA SER A 458 -26.37 5.74 -21.33
C SER A 458 -27.10 6.30 -20.10
N PHE A 459 -27.64 7.51 -20.24
CA PHE A 459 -28.41 8.19 -19.18
C PHE A 459 -29.63 7.38 -18.71
N LYS A 460 -30.14 6.45 -19.53
CA LYS A 460 -31.27 5.57 -19.17
C LYS A 460 -30.99 4.73 -17.91
N PHE A 461 -29.75 4.27 -17.73
CA PHE A 461 -29.36 3.50 -16.54
C PHE A 461 -29.36 4.36 -15.28
N CYS A 462 -28.98 5.63 -15.40
CA CYS A 462 -29.07 6.60 -14.30
C CYS A 462 -30.53 6.80 -13.84
N CYS A 463 -31.49 6.83 -14.77
CA CYS A 463 -32.91 6.94 -14.43
C CYS A 463 -33.45 5.69 -13.72
N LEU A 464 -33.05 4.49 -14.14
CA LEU A 464 -33.45 3.24 -13.48
C LEU A 464 -32.81 3.09 -12.09
N ALA A 465 -31.61 3.62 -11.91
CA ALA A 465 -30.91 3.65 -10.63
C ALA A 465 -31.30 4.83 -9.71
N SER A 466 -32.13 5.77 -10.21
CA SER A 466 -32.54 7.00 -9.50
C SER A 466 -33.16 6.79 -8.10
N PRO A 467 -33.84 5.68 -7.75
CA PRO A 467 -34.30 5.45 -6.38
C PRO A 467 -33.14 5.21 -5.39
N GLN A 468 -31.96 4.85 -5.88
CA GLN A 468 -30.81 4.40 -5.07
C GLN A 468 -29.57 5.30 -5.22
N VAL A 469 -29.42 6.02 -6.34
CA VAL A 469 -28.23 6.82 -6.67
C VAL A 469 -28.60 8.30 -6.86
N SER A 470 -27.87 9.20 -6.19
CA SER A 470 -27.97 10.65 -6.43
C SER A 470 -27.42 11.00 -7.82
N PHE A 471 -28.11 11.89 -8.54
CA PHE A 471 -27.78 12.29 -9.92
C PHE A 471 -26.35 12.81 -10.09
N ASP A 472 -25.73 13.39 -9.06
CA ASP A 472 -24.37 13.94 -9.11
C ASP A 472 -23.26 12.88 -9.31
N TYR A 473 -23.58 11.60 -9.12
CA TYR A 473 -22.60 10.50 -9.14
C TYR A 473 -22.86 9.47 -10.26
N CYS A 474 -23.79 9.77 -11.16
CA CYS A 474 -23.99 9.00 -12.40
C CYS A 474 -23.38 9.79 -13.57
N LEU A 475 -22.28 9.31 -14.13
CA LEU A 475 -21.52 10.00 -15.19
C LEU A 475 -21.64 9.25 -16.52
N PRO A 476 -22.68 9.51 -17.34
CA PRO A 476 -22.70 9.05 -18.71
C PRO A 476 -21.87 9.97 -19.62
N PRO A 477 -21.29 9.44 -20.72
CA PRO A 477 -20.80 10.28 -21.81
C PRO A 477 -21.94 11.15 -22.38
N ALA A 478 -21.59 12.28 -23.01
CA ALA A 478 -22.57 13.25 -23.51
C ALA A 478 -23.42 12.65 -24.65
N ASP A 479 -24.63 12.19 -24.31
CA ASP A 479 -25.64 11.68 -25.25
C ASP A 479 -26.83 12.65 -25.40
N GLU A 480 -27.76 12.35 -26.31
CA GLU A 480 -28.92 13.18 -26.70
C GLU A 480 -29.96 13.47 -25.60
N ILE A 481 -29.82 12.90 -24.39
CA ILE A 481 -30.82 12.98 -23.33
C ILE A 481 -30.18 13.49 -22.04
N SER A 482 -30.47 14.76 -21.71
CA SER A 482 -29.87 15.50 -20.59
C SER A 482 -30.55 15.28 -19.23
N SER A 483 -31.75 14.70 -19.20
CA SER A 483 -32.51 14.51 -17.96
C SER A 483 -33.52 13.36 -18.05
N CYS A 484 -33.91 12.79 -16.90
CA CYS A 484 -34.99 11.79 -16.84
C CYS A 484 -36.36 12.40 -17.18
N GLU A 485 -36.47 13.72 -17.08
CA GLU A 485 -37.67 14.49 -17.39
C GLU A 485 -37.85 14.65 -18.91
N ASP A 486 -36.74 14.79 -19.66
CA ASP A 486 -36.71 14.78 -21.13
C ASP A 486 -37.08 13.42 -21.73
N LEU A 487 -36.73 12.31 -21.04
CA LEU A 487 -37.14 10.94 -21.43
C LEU A 487 -38.67 10.74 -21.34
N MET A 488 -39.34 11.50 -20.47
CA MET A 488 -40.78 11.45 -20.22
C MET A 488 -41.56 12.51 -21.01
N SER A 489 -40.90 13.43 -21.72
CA SER A 489 -41.55 14.55 -22.42
C SER A 489 -41.98 14.22 -23.85
N SER A 490 -41.40 13.18 -24.47
CA SER A 490 -41.74 12.76 -25.84
C SER A 490 -42.88 11.71 -25.86
N PRO A 491 -44.04 12.00 -26.50
CA PRO A 491 -45.14 11.03 -26.65
C PRO A 491 -44.71 9.75 -27.41
N VAL A 492 -43.69 9.88 -28.28
CA VAL A 492 -43.13 8.77 -29.04
C VAL A 492 -42.31 7.84 -28.14
N GLN A 493 -41.50 8.39 -27.23
CA GLN A 493 -40.68 7.60 -26.29
C GLN A 493 -41.49 6.92 -25.18
N ARG A 494 -42.61 7.53 -24.74
CA ARG A 494 -43.58 6.86 -23.85
C ARG A 494 -44.16 5.60 -24.48
N SER A 495 -44.38 5.61 -25.80
CA SER A 495 -44.94 4.45 -26.51
C SER A 495 -43.91 3.30 -26.62
N PHE A 496 -42.62 3.61 -26.76
CA PHE A 496 -41.55 2.60 -26.80
C PHE A 496 -41.27 1.95 -25.44
N LEU A 497 -41.43 2.66 -24.33
CA LEU A 497 -41.32 2.10 -22.97
C LEU A 497 -42.43 1.08 -22.66
N TRP A 498 -43.63 1.25 -23.21
CA TRP A 498 -44.73 0.29 -23.03
C TRP A 498 -44.64 -0.93 -23.95
N VAL A 499 -43.98 -0.81 -25.11
CA VAL A 499 -43.82 -1.92 -26.06
C VAL A 499 -42.66 -2.85 -25.66
N LEU A 500 -41.64 -2.35 -24.98
CA LEU A 500 -40.48 -3.17 -24.55
C LEU A 500 -40.66 -3.89 -23.21
N GLY A 501 -41.75 -3.62 -22.47
CA GLY A 501 -42.05 -4.27 -21.18
C GLY A 501 -43.16 -5.33 -21.22
N VAL A 502 -43.68 -5.68 -22.41
CA VAL A 502 -44.83 -6.61 -22.57
C VAL A 502 -44.57 -7.70 -23.63
N VAL A 503 -43.31 -8.06 -23.92
CA VAL A 503 -43.01 -9.28 -24.70
C VAL A 503 -42.01 -10.16 -23.96
#